data_AF-A0A087USR6-F1
#
_entry.id   AF-A0A087USR6-F1
#
_cell.length_a   1.000
_cell.length_b   1.000
_cell.length_c   1.000
_cell.angle_alpha   90.00
_cell.angle_beta   90.00
_cell.angle_gamma   90.00
#
_symmetry.space_group_name_H-M   'P 1'
#
loop_
_entity.id
_entity.type
_entity.pdbx_description
1 polymer ?
#
loop_
_entity_poly.entity_id
_entity_poly.type
_entity_poly.pdbx_seq_one_letter_code
_entity_poly.pdbx_strand_id
1 'polypeptide(L)'
;MNLEDKQKFVNLSVSINFNSTSRIKNETFYYILPLAHRNTTSSWCNESQQDDYTIVCTFLSDEMCEWEKEHRWKLLVTNIMLFVVYLTAYTNCYRILDVAAMSLVKEHNSDFGRERFFSLLGILIFSSIAGYLVDACTAPGEEKNYASALYLHLVLLLVSLIIICILKIKIEPPAKNMWRKTFHLIQNADVISFILVLFVLGATWNFTKNFTNWFLVELNAPGSLLGLIPAASSLYGLPFLLASNWWVKKIGSSNLFILALLAYAVSACGYSLLNNPWLALLLEITAVLSYHLLWVAVVIHSHGIAPEGLTATVISTAGAIHYSIGKFTGSLIGGLIMDAYGGRTAFRVIAIICLVAAVMYGLYVYIRRSCFTTKQDFSAK
;
A
#
# COMPACT_ATOMS: atom_id res chain seq x y z
N MET A 1 1.17 20.99 57.19
CA MET A 1 0.00 20.50 56.44
C MET A 1 0.39 19.15 55.87
N ASN A 2 -0.05 18.07 56.53
CA ASN A 2 0.27 16.68 56.19
C ASN A 2 -0.46 16.28 54.91
N LEU A 3 0.25 15.63 53.99
CA LEU A 3 -0.32 14.87 52.87
C LEU A 3 0.22 13.44 53.00
N GLU A 4 -0.59 12.56 53.60
CA GLU A 4 -0.44 11.11 53.54
C GLU A 4 -1.08 10.62 52.24
N ASP A 5 -0.26 10.19 51.27
CA ASP A 5 -0.74 9.39 50.14
C ASP A 5 -0.71 7.90 50.53
N LYS A 6 -1.90 7.32 50.68
CA LYS A 6 -2.10 5.88 50.89
C LYS A 6 -1.76 5.11 49.61
N GLN A 7 -0.54 4.60 49.52
CA GLN A 7 -0.23 3.51 48.59
C GLN A 7 -0.99 2.24 49.01
N LYS A 8 -1.99 1.83 48.21
CA LYS A 8 -2.61 0.51 48.31
C LYS A 8 -1.57 -0.53 47.88
N PHE A 9 -0.97 -1.22 48.85
CA PHE A 9 -0.22 -2.45 48.58
C PHE A 9 -1.19 -3.52 48.06
N VAL A 10 -1.04 -3.91 46.80
CA VAL A 10 -1.68 -5.11 46.24
C VAL A 10 -0.73 -6.26 46.50
N ASN A 11 -1.13 -7.24 47.30
CA ASN A 11 -0.36 -8.46 47.50
C ASN A 11 -0.32 -9.23 46.17
N LEU A 12 0.82 -9.18 45.50
CA LEU A 12 1.07 -9.92 44.27
C LEU A 12 1.77 -11.23 44.64
N SER A 13 1.05 -12.35 44.64
CA SER A 13 1.65 -13.67 44.74
C SER A 13 2.05 -14.15 43.34
N VAL A 14 3.35 -14.23 43.06
CA VAL A 14 3.88 -14.75 41.79
C VAL A 14 4.36 -16.18 42.02
N SER A 15 3.69 -17.16 41.41
CA SER A 15 4.19 -18.53 41.34
C SER A 15 5.04 -18.69 40.07
N ILE A 16 6.35 -18.90 40.22
CA ILE A 16 7.26 -19.16 39.09
C ILE A 16 7.42 -20.67 38.93
N ASN A 17 7.02 -21.21 37.79
CA ASN A 17 7.19 -22.63 37.49
C ASN A 17 8.41 -22.82 36.57
N PHE A 18 9.39 -23.62 37.00
CA PHE A 18 10.61 -23.89 36.24
C PHE A 18 10.39 -25.11 35.34
N ASN A 19 10.36 -24.91 34.02
CA ASN A 19 10.00 -25.99 33.09
C ASN A 19 11.21 -26.72 32.49
N SER A 20 12.40 -26.13 32.50
CA SER A 20 13.61 -26.75 31.95
C SER A 20 14.88 -26.09 32.48
N THR A 21 15.90 -26.92 32.72
CA THR A 21 17.27 -26.50 33.08
C THR A 21 18.22 -26.88 31.95
N SER A 22 18.95 -25.91 31.39
CA SER A 22 20.08 -26.21 30.49
C SER A 22 21.39 -25.83 31.16
N ARG A 23 22.39 -26.72 31.10
CA ARG A 23 23.71 -26.46 31.66
C ARG A 23 24.69 -26.14 30.54
N ILE A 24 25.27 -24.95 30.56
CA ILE A 24 26.30 -24.54 29.59
C ILE A 24 27.49 -24.02 30.41
N LYS A 25 28.69 -24.54 30.14
CA LYS A 25 29.95 -24.09 30.76
C LYS A 25 29.89 -23.94 32.29
N ASN A 26 29.46 -24.99 33.00
CA ASN A 26 29.34 -25.05 34.46
C ASN A 26 28.28 -24.14 35.11
N GLU A 27 27.52 -23.36 34.34
CA GLU A 27 26.40 -22.55 34.83
C GLU A 27 25.07 -23.21 34.45
N THR A 28 24.10 -23.13 35.37
CA THR A 28 22.78 -23.74 35.21
C THR A 28 21.77 -22.64 34.89
N PHE A 29 21.21 -22.66 33.68
CA PHE A 29 20.23 -21.69 33.23
C PHE A 29 18.82 -22.24 33.42
N TYR A 30 17.95 -21.45 34.05
CA TYR A 30 16.54 -21.77 34.26
C TYR A 30 15.68 -20.98 33.27
N TYR A 31 14.90 -21.66 32.43
CA TYR A 31 13.95 -21.02 31.53
C TYR A 31 12.65 -20.70 32.29
N ILE A 32 12.35 -19.42 32.46
CA ILE A 32 11.12 -18.94 33.08
C ILE A 32 10.13 -18.54 31.97
N LEU A 33 9.02 -19.27 31.86
CA LEU A 33 7.86 -18.86 31.06
C LEU A 33 6.87 -18.15 31.98
N PRO A 34 6.50 -16.88 31.73
CA PRO A 34 5.53 -16.19 32.57
C PRO A 34 4.13 -16.75 32.28
N LEU A 35 3.65 -17.63 33.15
CA LEU A 35 2.25 -18.05 33.19
C LEU A 35 1.53 -17.23 34.26
N ALA A 36 0.73 -16.26 33.82
CA ALA A 36 -0.14 -15.50 34.71
C ALA A 36 -1.37 -16.35 35.08
N HIS A 37 -1.28 -17.12 36.17
CA HIS A 37 -2.46 -17.78 36.72
C HIS A 37 -3.23 -16.83 37.64
N ARG A 38 -4.51 -16.57 37.35
CA ARG A 38 -5.43 -15.94 38.31
C ARG A 38 -5.88 -16.99 39.33
N ASN A 39 -5.56 -16.72 40.59
CA ASN A 39 -6.17 -17.23 41.81
C ASN A 39 -6.26 -18.76 41.98
N THR A 40 -5.24 -19.34 42.61
CA THR A 40 -5.42 -20.50 43.50
C THR A 40 -4.33 -20.50 44.57
N THR A 41 -4.70 -20.25 45.82
CA THR A 41 -3.86 -20.50 46.99
C THR A 41 -4.18 -21.87 47.54
N SER A 42 -3.22 -22.80 47.51
CA SER A 42 -3.23 -23.99 48.35
C SER A 42 -1.89 -24.07 49.05
N SER A 43 -1.86 -23.81 50.36
CA SER A 43 -0.69 -24.10 51.21
C SER A 43 -0.80 -25.53 51.69
N TRP A 44 0.20 -26.36 51.37
CA TRP A 44 0.46 -27.59 52.11
C TRP A 44 1.60 -27.30 53.08
N CYS A 45 1.45 -27.85 54.28
CA CYS A 45 2.36 -27.86 55.44
C CYS A 45 2.15 -26.75 56.48
N ASN A 46 1.59 -27.21 57.61
CA ASN A 46 1.64 -26.61 58.93
C ASN A 46 3.11 -26.64 59.40
N GLU A 47 3.85 -25.54 59.29
CA GLU A 47 4.97 -25.22 60.18
C GLU A 47 5.37 -23.75 59.98
N SER A 48 5.46 -23.01 61.08
CA SER A 48 5.87 -21.62 61.11
C SER A 48 7.40 -21.52 61.02
N GLN A 49 7.94 -21.51 59.80
CA GLN A 49 9.30 -21.01 59.56
C GLN A 49 9.21 -19.59 59.04
N GLN A 50 9.51 -18.66 59.94
CA GLN A 50 9.70 -17.25 59.66
C GLN A 50 11.11 -17.05 59.13
N ASP A 51 11.33 -17.45 57.88
CA ASP A 51 12.52 -17.08 57.13
C ASP A 51 12.13 -15.95 56.17
N ASP A 52 12.66 -14.75 56.42
CA ASP A 52 12.51 -13.60 55.53
C ASP A 52 13.31 -13.84 54.24
N TYR A 53 12.72 -14.55 53.28
CA TYR A 53 13.30 -14.67 51.94
C TYR A 53 13.12 -13.35 51.20
N THR A 54 14.17 -12.51 51.21
CA THR A 54 14.19 -11.28 50.41
C THR A 54 14.56 -11.63 48.98
N ILE A 55 13.58 -11.61 48.07
CA ILE A 55 13.84 -11.72 46.63
C ILE A 55 14.41 -10.38 46.15
N VAL A 56 15.74 -10.31 46.03
CA VAL A 56 16.43 -9.16 45.43
C VAL A 56 16.47 -9.37 43.91
N CYS A 57 15.63 -8.65 43.17
CA CYS A 57 15.81 -8.48 41.73
C CYS A 57 16.89 -7.41 41.50
N THR A 58 18.15 -7.83 41.43
CA THR A 58 19.21 -7.00 40.84
C THR A 58 19.04 -7.02 39.33
N PHE A 59 18.43 -5.97 38.77
CA PHE A 59 18.66 -5.64 37.37
C PHE A 59 20.14 -5.24 37.25
N LEU A 60 20.98 -6.17 36.78
CA LEU A 60 22.25 -5.85 36.15
C LEU A 60 21.94 -5.15 34.82
N SER A 61 21.50 -3.90 34.92
CA SER A 61 21.15 -3.05 33.80
C SER A 61 22.00 -1.80 33.92
N ASP A 62 23.22 -1.88 33.41
CA ASP A 62 23.90 -0.72 32.81
C ASP A 62 24.92 -1.12 31.74
N GLU A 63 25.28 -2.41 31.61
CA GLU A 63 25.81 -2.91 30.34
C GLU A 63 24.66 -3.27 29.40
N MET A 64 24.08 -2.26 28.75
CA MET A 64 23.39 -2.51 27.49
C MET A 64 24.40 -3.19 26.55
N CYS A 65 24.21 -4.46 26.21
CA CYS A 65 25.07 -5.22 25.28
C CYS A 65 25.44 -4.37 24.05
N GLU A 66 26.66 -3.83 23.99
CA GLU A 66 27.15 -3.04 22.85
C GLU A 66 27.06 -3.83 21.54
N TRP A 67 27.25 -5.15 21.62
CA TRP A 67 27.11 -6.11 20.53
C TRP A 67 25.73 -6.06 19.85
N GLU A 68 24.67 -5.77 20.61
CA GLU A 68 23.29 -5.72 20.10
C GLU A 68 22.99 -4.40 19.37
N LYS A 69 23.57 -3.28 19.80
CA LYS A 69 23.35 -1.96 19.15
C LYS A 69 23.97 -1.90 17.75
N GLU A 70 25.20 -2.39 17.57
CA GLU A 70 25.90 -2.32 16.28
C GLU A 70 25.28 -3.25 15.23
N HIS A 71 24.89 -4.47 15.63
CA HIS A 71 24.25 -5.43 14.73
C HIS A 71 22.79 -5.08 14.43
N ARG A 72 22.04 -4.50 15.37
CA ARG A 72 20.65 -4.07 15.10
C ARG A 72 20.58 -2.98 14.04
N TRP A 73 21.50 -2.01 14.04
CA TRP A 73 21.56 -1.01 12.97
C TRP A 73 21.90 -1.66 11.62
N LYS A 74 22.92 -2.52 11.57
CA LYS A 74 23.30 -3.25 10.34
C LYS A 74 22.15 -4.13 9.82
N LEU A 75 21.45 -4.83 10.70
CA LEU A 75 20.32 -5.70 10.36
C LEU A 75 19.10 -4.89 9.92
N LEU A 76 18.81 -3.77 10.58
CA LEU A 76 17.76 -2.83 10.17
C LEU A 76 18.06 -2.27 8.77
N VAL A 77 19.27 -1.73 8.56
CA VAL A 77 19.69 -1.19 7.25
C VAL A 77 19.62 -2.26 6.18
N THR A 78 20.11 -3.47 6.45
CA THR A 78 20.05 -4.59 5.51
C THR A 78 18.61 -4.97 5.15
N ASN A 79 17.71 -5.06 6.15
CA ASN A 79 16.29 -5.34 5.91
C ASN A 79 15.61 -4.24 5.11
N ILE A 80 15.87 -2.96 5.43
CA ILE A 80 15.34 -1.83 4.68
C ILE A 80 15.83 -1.89 3.23
N MET A 81 17.12 -2.16 3.00
CA MET A 81 17.68 -2.27 1.65
C MET A 81 17.06 -3.43 0.87
N LEU A 82 16.95 -4.62 1.48
CA LEU A 82 16.29 -5.78 0.86
C LEU A 82 14.83 -5.48 0.53
N PHE A 83 14.11 -4.80 1.44
CA PHE A 83 12.73 -4.41 1.23
C PHE A 83 12.58 -3.41 0.08
N VAL A 84 13.47 -2.42 -0.02
CA VAL A 84 13.51 -1.45 -1.12
C VAL A 84 13.81 -2.15 -2.44
N VAL A 85 14.78 -3.05 -2.50
CA VAL A 85 15.11 -3.82 -3.70
C VAL A 85 13.93 -4.69 -4.12
N TYR A 86 13.32 -5.42 -3.18
CA TYR A 86 12.15 -6.24 -3.44
C TYR A 86 10.97 -5.41 -3.97
N LEU A 87 10.62 -4.31 -3.29
CA LEU A 87 9.52 -3.44 -3.72
C LEU A 87 9.79 -2.82 -5.09
N THR A 88 11.02 -2.42 -5.37
CA THR A 88 11.41 -1.83 -6.65
C THR A 88 11.34 -2.87 -7.76
N ALA A 89 11.87 -4.07 -7.55
CA ALA A 89 11.78 -5.16 -8.51
C ALA A 89 10.32 -5.55 -8.76
N TYR A 90 9.55 -5.76 -7.69
CA TYR A 90 8.12 -6.09 -7.73
C TYR A 90 7.34 -5.04 -8.54
N THR A 91 7.45 -3.75 -8.18
CA THR A 91 6.70 -2.69 -8.86
C THR A 91 7.08 -2.53 -10.33
N ASN A 92 8.36 -2.64 -10.68
CA ASN A 92 8.82 -2.52 -12.06
C ASN A 92 8.37 -3.71 -12.93
N CYS A 93 8.34 -4.94 -12.40
CA CYS A 93 7.84 -6.10 -13.14
C CYS A 93 6.39 -5.90 -13.61
N TYR A 94 5.50 -5.38 -12.75
CA TYR A 94 4.12 -5.06 -13.16
C TYR A 94 4.07 -4.01 -14.28
N ARG A 95 4.97 -3.03 -14.27
CA ARG A 95 5.00 -1.97 -15.31
C ARG A 95 5.51 -2.49 -16.65
N ILE A 96 6.48 -3.39 -16.64
CA ILE A 96 6.94 -4.06 -17.86
C ILE A 96 5.81 -4.91 -18.45
N LEU A 97 5.03 -5.59 -17.61
CA LEU A 97 3.83 -6.31 -18.05
C LEU A 97 2.77 -5.38 -18.63
N ASP A 98 2.52 -4.21 -18.03
CA ASP A 98 1.60 -3.19 -18.59
C ASP A 98 2.06 -2.73 -19.99
N VAL A 99 3.38 -2.54 -20.18
CA VAL A 99 3.96 -2.19 -21.50
C VAL A 99 3.77 -3.31 -22.51
N ALA A 100 4.06 -4.55 -22.12
CA ALA A 100 3.88 -5.72 -22.98
C ALA A 100 2.41 -5.92 -23.38
N ALA A 101 1.49 -5.81 -22.41
CA ALA A 101 0.06 -5.86 -22.65
C ALA A 101 -0.38 -4.77 -23.63
N MET A 102 0.06 -3.53 -23.45
CA MET A 102 -0.27 -2.43 -24.37
C MET A 102 0.26 -2.68 -25.79
N SER A 103 1.46 -3.25 -25.93
CA SER A 103 2.03 -3.62 -27.23
C SER A 103 1.17 -4.66 -27.96
N LEU A 104 0.73 -5.71 -27.25
CA LEU A 104 -0.12 -6.77 -27.81
C LEU A 104 -1.53 -6.27 -28.14
N VAL A 105 -2.09 -5.42 -27.27
CA VAL A 105 -3.39 -4.76 -27.50
C VAL A 105 -3.36 -3.94 -28.79
N LYS A 106 -2.26 -3.23 -29.06
CA LYS A 106 -2.06 -2.49 -30.30
C LYS A 106 -1.91 -3.40 -31.52
N GLU A 107 -1.11 -4.46 -31.41
CA GLU A 107 -0.92 -5.44 -32.50
C GLU A 107 -2.24 -6.12 -32.91
N HIS A 108 -3.09 -6.44 -31.94
CA HIS A 108 -4.37 -7.11 -32.18
C HIS A 108 -5.59 -6.17 -32.29
N ASN A 109 -5.38 -4.85 -32.30
CA ASN A 109 -6.44 -3.84 -32.34
C ASN A 109 -7.54 -4.09 -31.26
N SER A 110 -7.11 -4.39 -30.05
CA SER A 110 -7.96 -4.68 -28.89
C SER A 110 -8.06 -3.49 -27.93
N ASP A 111 -8.73 -3.67 -26.80
CA ASP A 111 -8.94 -2.64 -25.78
C ASP A 111 -8.10 -2.92 -24.52
N PHE A 112 -7.24 -1.98 -24.11
CA PHE A 112 -6.39 -2.17 -22.92
C PHE A 112 -7.18 -2.38 -21.63
N GLY A 113 -8.33 -1.73 -21.47
CA GLY A 113 -9.16 -1.94 -20.28
C GLY A 113 -9.80 -3.33 -20.20
N ARG A 114 -10.04 -3.99 -21.35
CA ARG A 114 -10.49 -5.40 -21.37
C ARG A 114 -9.39 -6.35 -20.91
N GLU A 115 -8.13 -6.04 -21.24
CA GLU A 115 -6.99 -6.79 -20.69
C GLU A 115 -6.88 -6.58 -19.17
N ARG A 116 -7.00 -5.32 -18.73
CA ARG A 116 -6.96 -4.98 -17.29
C ARG A 116 -8.11 -5.60 -16.49
N PHE A 117 -9.26 -5.88 -17.10
CA PHE A 117 -10.38 -6.58 -16.46
C PHE A 117 -9.93 -7.93 -15.87
N PHE A 118 -9.11 -8.72 -16.59
CA PHE A 118 -8.63 -10.01 -16.11
C PHE A 118 -7.67 -9.88 -14.91
N SER A 119 -6.94 -8.77 -14.80
CA SER A 119 -6.12 -8.47 -13.62
C SER A 119 -6.98 -8.32 -12.36
N LEU A 120 -8.14 -7.66 -12.46
CA LEU A 120 -9.09 -7.51 -11.34
C LEU A 120 -9.82 -8.80 -11.00
N LEU A 121 -10.17 -9.60 -12.01
CA LEU A 121 -10.72 -10.92 -11.79
C LEU A 121 -9.72 -11.81 -11.02
N GLY A 122 -8.43 -11.71 -11.38
CA GLY A 122 -7.35 -12.39 -10.65
C GLY A 122 -7.26 -11.95 -9.18
N ILE A 123 -7.33 -10.64 -8.89
CA ILE A 123 -7.35 -10.13 -7.51
C ILE A 123 -8.56 -10.70 -6.76
N LEU A 124 -9.76 -10.63 -7.36
CA LEU A 124 -11.00 -11.10 -6.74
C LEU A 124 -10.94 -12.59 -6.36
N ILE A 125 -10.44 -13.43 -7.28
CA ILE A 125 -10.36 -14.88 -7.09
C ILE A 125 -9.21 -15.25 -6.15
N PHE A 126 -7.97 -14.88 -6.49
CA PHE A 126 -6.78 -15.39 -5.80
C PHE A 126 -6.56 -14.74 -4.43
N SER A 127 -6.96 -13.49 -4.20
CA SER A 127 -6.90 -12.91 -2.85
C SER A 127 -7.89 -13.59 -1.89
N SER A 128 -9.08 -13.95 -2.37
CA SER A 128 -10.07 -14.69 -1.58
C SER A 128 -9.59 -16.11 -1.25
N ILE A 129 -9.01 -16.81 -2.23
CA ILE A 129 -8.41 -18.14 -2.02
C ILE A 129 -7.24 -18.06 -1.03
N ALA A 130 -6.36 -17.05 -1.16
CA ALA A 130 -5.25 -16.85 -0.23
C ALA A 130 -5.73 -16.64 1.21
N GLY A 131 -6.76 -15.80 1.42
CA GLY A 131 -7.36 -15.57 2.74
C GLY A 131 -7.96 -16.85 3.32
N TYR A 132 -8.73 -17.59 2.52
CA TYR A 132 -9.29 -18.88 2.93
C TYR A 132 -8.20 -19.91 3.30
N LEU A 133 -7.11 -20.00 2.55
CA LEU A 133 -6.00 -20.90 2.85
C LEU A 133 -5.27 -20.52 4.14
N VAL A 134 -5.15 -19.23 4.45
CA VAL A 134 -4.58 -18.78 5.74
C VAL A 134 -5.51 -19.21 6.88
N ASP A 135 -6.81 -19.02 6.73
CA ASP A 135 -7.80 -19.40 7.75
C ASP A 135 -7.88 -20.92 7.94
N ALA A 136 -7.86 -21.70 6.86
CA ALA A 136 -7.94 -23.16 6.90
C ALA A 136 -6.66 -23.83 7.43
N CYS A 137 -5.49 -23.21 7.23
CA CYS A 137 -4.20 -23.74 7.68
C CYS A 137 -3.75 -23.19 9.06
N THR A 138 -4.51 -22.27 9.66
CA THR A 138 -4.23 -21.76 11.01
C THR A 138 -5.11 -22.47 12.02
N ALA A 139 -4.54 -23.03 13.09
CA ALA A 139 -5.33 -23.65 14.14
C ALA A 139 -6.18 -22.60 14.90
N PRO A 140 -7.39 -22.95 15.36
CA PRO A 140 -8.22 -22.01 16.12
C PRO A 140 -7.49 -21.53 17.38
N GLY A 141 -7.33 -20.20 17.53
CA GLY A 141 -6.68 -19.59 18.70
C GLY A 141 -5.18 -19.31 18.56
N GLU A 142 -4.56 -19.71 17.45
CA GLU A 142 -3.16 -19.38 17.15
C GLU A 142 -3.01 -18.12 16.28
N GLU A 143 -1.80 -17.54 16.26
CA GLU A 143 -1.47 -16.46 15.34
C GLU A 143 -1.58 -16.94 13.88
N LYS A 144 -2.04 -16.04 12.99
CA LYS A 144 -2.28 -16.36 11.58
C LYS A 144 -1.01 -16.86 10.89
N ASN A 145 -1.05 -18.08 10.35
CA ASN A 145 0.04 -18.64 9.59
C ASN A 145 -0.07 -18.23 8.11
N TYR A 146 0.75 -17.25 7.70
CA TYR A 146 0.77 -16.75 6.33
C TYR A 146 1.56 -17.64 5.34
N ALA A 147 2.19 -18.73 5.79
CA ALA A 147 2.97 -19.60 4.91
C ALA A 147 2.15 -20.18 3.75
N SER A 148 0.90 -20.55 3.98
CA SER A 148 0.01 -21.08 2.93
C SER A 148 -0.25 -20.06 1.81
N ALA A 149 -0.46 -18.78 2.15
CA ALA A 149 -0.57 -17.71 1.17
C ALA A 149 0.75 -17.47 0.40
N LEU A 150 1.90 -17.60 1.06
CA LEU A 150 3.21 -17.49 0.41
C LEU A 150 3.46 -18.63 -0.59
N TYR A 151 3.08 -19.87 -0.25
CA TYR A 151 3.17 -21.00 -1.17
C TYR A 151 2.24 -20.82 -2.38
N LEU A 152 1.00 -20.36 -2.16
CA LEU A 152 0.10 -20.02 -3.26
C LEU A 152 0.71 -18.95 -4.18
N HIS A 153 1.29 -17.89 -3.60
CA HIS A 153 1.97 -16.85 -4.37
C HIS A 153 3.12 -17.42 -5.21
N LEU A 154 3.93 -18.32 -4.64
CA LEU A 154 5.02 -18.98 -5.36
C LEU A 154 4.51 -19.81 -6.55
N VAL A 155 3.44 -20.59 -6.37
CA VAL A 155 2.83 -21.37 -7.47
C VAL A 155 2.34 -20.44 -8.59
N LEU A 156 1.66 -19.34 -8.25
CA LEU A 156 1.18 -18.38 -9.24
C LEU A 156 2.32 -17.67 -9.98
N LEU A 157 3.43 -17.38 -9.30
CA LEU A 157 4.63 -16.83 -9.95
C LEU A 157 5.24 -17.82 -10.94
N LEU A 158 5.31 -19.10 -10.60
CA LEU A 158 5.81 -20.14 -11.51
C LEU A 158 4.92 -20.28 -12.76
N VAL A 159 3.60 -20.27 -12.58
CA VAL A 159 2.65 -20.26 -13.69
C VAL A 159 2.83 -19.02 -14.57
N SER A 160 2.98 -17.84 -13.95
CA SER A 160 3.25 -16.59 -14.68
C SER A 160 4.55 -16.66 -15.47
N LEU A 161 5.62 -17.25 -14.91
CA LEU A 161 6.90 -17.42 -15.59
C LEU A 161 6.77 -18.33 -16.82
N ILE A 162 6.06 -19.45 -16.69
CA ILE A 162 5.79 -20.36 -17.81
C ILE A 162 5.04 -19.64 -18.93
N ILE A 163 4.00 -18.87 -18.60
CA ILE A 163 3.23 -18.10 -19.58
C ILE A 163 4.13 -17.08 -20.29
N ILE A 164 4.96 -16.33 -19.56
CA ILE A 164 5.88 -15.35 -20.14
C ILE A 164 6.89 -16.01 -21.08
N CYS A 165 7.41 -17.18 -20.74
CA CYS A 165 8.34 -17.92 -21.61
C CYS A 165 7.69 -18.38 -22.94
N ILE A 166 6.38 -18.58 -22.97
CA ILE A 166 5.63 -18.97 -24.17
C ILE A 166 5.19 -17.74 -24.98
N LEU A 167 5.00 -16.60 -24.31
CA LEU A 167 4.45 -15.39 -24.91
C LEU A 167 5.46 -14.76 -25.88
N LYS A 168 5.08 -14.68 -27.16
CA LYS A 168 5.88 -14.03 -28.20
C LYS A 168 5.61 -12.53 -28.22
N ILE A 169 6.44 -11.75 -27.55
CA ILE A 169 6.36 -10.30 -27.56
C ILE A 169 7.31 -9.76 -28.63
N LYS A 170 6.78 -9.01 -29.59
CA LYS A 170 7.61 -8.20 -30.49
C LYS A 170 8.05 -6.95 -29.74
N ILE A 171 9.32 -6.93 -29.33
CA ILE A 171 9.92 -5.76 -28.70
C ILE A 171 10.31 -4.78 -29.82
N GLU A 172 9.68 -3.61 -29.86
CA GLU A 172 10.10 -2.53 -30.75
C GLU A 172 11.56 -2.14 -30.41
N PRO A 173 12.44 -1.97 -31.41
CA PRO A 173 13.82 -1.58 -31.16
C PRO A 173 13.87 -0.21 -30.46
N PRO A 174 14.81 0.01 -29.53
CA PRO A 174 14.90 1.27 -28.79
C PRO A 174 15.09 2.46 -29.74
N ALA A 175 14.47 3.60 -29.43
CA ALA A 175 14.58 4.80 -30.25
C ALA A 175 16.04 5.25 -30.45
N LYS A 176 16.42 5.55 -31.69
CA LYS A 176 17.67 6.27 -31.99
C LYS A 176 17.68 7.60 -31.24
N ASN A 177 18.80 7.93 -30.58
CA ASN A 177 18.96 9.12 -29.74
C ASN A 177 17.91 9.26 -28.61
N MET A 178 17.59 8.14 -27.94
CA MET A 178 16.64 8.04 -26.83
C MET A 178 16.74 9.21 -25.84
N TRP A 179 17.93 9.49 -25.31
CA TRP A 179 18.17 10.55 -24.34
C TRP A 179 17.76 11.95 -24.83
N ARG A 180 18.06 12.28 -26.09
CA ARG A 180 17.69 13.58 -26.68
C ARG A 180 16.18 13.71 -26.83
N LYS A 181 15.52 12.65 -27.29
CA LYS A 181 14.05 12.61 -27.42
C LYS A 181 13.38 12.71 -26.05
N THR A 182 13.89 12.01 -25.04
CA THR A 182 13.39 12.10 -23.65
C THR A 182 13.57 13.50 -23.09
N PHE A 183 14.73 14.14 -23.29
CA PHE A 183 14.97 15.50 -22.81
C PHE A 183 14.00 16.50 -23.47
N HIS A 184 13.81 16.43 -24.78
CA HIS A 184 12.80 17.25 -25.47
C HIS A 184 11.37 16.98 -24.98
N LEU A 185 11.05 15.73 -24.65
CA LEU A 185 9.74 15.39 -24.10
C LEU A 185 9.51 16.06 -22.74
N ILE A 186 10.52 16.07 -21.86
CA ILE A 186 10.44 16.70 -20.53
C ILE A 186 10.36 18.24 -20.63
N GLN A 187 10.85 18.84 -21.71
CA GLN A 187 10.70 20.28 -21.95
C GLN A 187 9.27 20.70 -22.28
N ASN A 188 8.39 19.75 -22.65
CA ASN A 188 7.00 20.06 -22.97
C ASN A 188 6.20 20.28 -21.67
N ALA A 189 5.59 21.47 -21.55
CA ALA A 189 4.74 21.83 -20.41
C ALA A 189 3.60 20.82 -20.17
N ASP A 190 3.05 20.21 -21.21
CA ASP A 190 1.99 19.19 -21.07
C ASP A 190 2.52 17.95 -20.35
N VAL A 191 3.75 17.52 -20.64
CA VAL A 191 4.39 16.36 -20.01
C VAL A 191 4.75 16.67 -18.56
N ILE A 192 5.27 17.87 -18.27
CA ILE A 192 5.54 18.29 -16.90
C ILE A 192 4.25 18.29 -16.07
N SER A 193 3.16 18.86 -16.60
CA SER A 193 1.87 18.87 -15.92
C SER A 193 1.34 17.46 -15.66
N PHE A 194 1.54 16.54 -16.62
CA PHE A 194 1.17 15.13 -16.50
C PHE A 194 1.98 14.42 -15.40
N ILE A 195 3.30 14.66 -15.34
CA ILE A 195 4.17 14.11 -14.29
C ILE A 195 3.74 14.60 -12.91
N LEU A 196 3.46 15.90 -12.76
CA LEU A 196 3.04 16.49 -11.49
C LEU A 196 1.69 15.93 -11.01
N VAL A 197 0.69 15.83 -11.90
CA VAL A 197 -0.61 15.27 -11.52
C VAL A 197 -0.50 13.78 -11.15
N LEU A 198 0.32 13.02 -11.88
CA LEU A 198 0.58 11.61 -11.57
C LEU A 198 1.25 11.41 -10.22
N PHE A 199 2.17 12.30 -9.86
CA PHE A 199 2.84 12.29 -8.57
C PHE A 199 1.83 12.46 -7.42
N VAL A 200 0.93 13.45 -7.51
CA VAL A 200 -0.12 13.67 -6.50
C VAL A 200 -1.09 12.49 -6.44
N LEU A 201 -1.52 11.98 -7.59
CA LEU A 201 -2.38 10.80 -7.69
C LEU A 201 -1.72 9.57 -7.06
N GLY A 202 -0.41 9.37 -7.27
CA GLY A 202 0.34 8.26 -6.69
C GLY A 202 0.52 8.36 -5.17
N ALA A 203 0.80 9.57 -4.67
CA ALA A 203 0.88 9.83 -3.24
C ALA A 203 -0.46 9.58 -2.55
N THR A 204 -1.54 10.07 -3.15
CA THR A 204 -2.90 9.89 -2.64
C THR A 204 -3.33 8.43 -2.71
N TRP A 205 -3.09 7.74 -3.82
CA TRP A 205 -3.39 6.32 -3.97
C TRP A 205 -2.73 5.49 -2.86
N ASN A 206 -1.44 5.72 -2.61
CA ASN A 206 -0.74 4.99 -1.57
C ASN A 206 -1.24 5.33 -0.17
N PHE A 207 -1.51 6.61 0.10
CA PHE A 207 -2.10 7.02 1.37
C PHE A 207 -3.40 6.24 1.61
N THR A 208 -4.35 6.32 0.68
CA THR A 208 -5.65 5.66 0.81
C THR A 208 -5.49 4.15 0.92
N LYS A 209 -4.60 3.53 0.15
CA LYS A 209 -4.42 2.07 0.18
C LYS A 209 -3.92 1.55 1.54
N ASN A 210 -2.88 2.17 2.10
CA ASN A 210 -2.27 1.65 3.33
C ASN A 210 -3.00 2.11 4.58
N PHE A 211 -3.38 3.39 4.63
CA PHE A 211 -3.90 4.00 5.85
C PHE A 211 -5.40 3.84 6.04
N THR A 212 -6.16 3.52 4.99
CA THR A 212 -7.58 3.17 5.15
C THR A 212 -7.76 1.93 5.99
N ASN A 213 -7.01 0.86 5.72
CA ASN A 213 -7.10 -0.35 6.52
C ASN A 213 -6.71 -0.09 7.98
N TRP A 214 -5.65 0.69 8.19
CA TRP A 214 -5.23 1.10 9.52
C TRP A 214 -6.34 1.89 10.26
N PHE A 215 -6.91 2.89 9.60
CA PHE A 215 -7.99 3.70 10.15
C PHE A 215 -9.25 2.90 10.44
N LEU A 216 -9.58 1.90 9.62
CA LEU A 216 -10.70 0.99 9.88
C LEU A 216 -10.44 0.12 11.10
N VAL A 217 -9.21 -0.34 11.32
CA VAL A 217 -8.82 -1.06 12.55
C VAL A 217 -9.01 -0.16 13.78
N GLU A 218 -8.63 1.12 13.71
CA GLU A 218 -8.88 2.10 14.78
C GLU A 218 -10.38 2.31 15.07
N LEU A 219 -11.25 2.11 14.08
CA LEU A 219 -12.70 2.12 14.23
C LEU A 219 -13.30 0.77 14.68
N ASN A 220 -12.46 -0.18 15.14
CA ASN A 220 -12.84 -1.54 15.52
C ASN A 220 -13.51 -2.33 14.38
N ALA A 221 -13.09 -2.12 13.13
CA ALA A 221 -13.56 -2.92 12.00
C ALA A 221 -13.12 -4.39 12.14
N PRO A 222 -14.00 -5.36 11.85
CA PRO A 222 -13.61 -6.76 11.81
C PRO A 222 -12.65 -7.03 10.64
N GLY A 223 -11.74 -7.98 10.80
CA GLY A 223 -10.77 -8.34 9.74
C GLY A 223 -11.43 -8.78 8.42
N SER A 224 -12.62 -9.37 8.47
CA SER A 224 -13.42 -9.72 7.29
C SER A 224 -13.79 -8.50 6.45
N LEU A 225 -14.08 -7.36 7.08
CA LEU A 225 -14.37 -6.10 6.38
C LEU A 225 -13.13 -5.58 5.66
N LEU A 226 -11.95 -5.65 6.27
CA LEU A 226 -10.68 -5.22 5.63
C LEU A 226 -10.39 -6.02 4.34
N GLY A 227 -10.71 -7.32 4.33
CA GLY A 227 -10.62 -8.16 3.13
C GLY A 227 -11.68 -7.86 2.06
N LEU A 228 -12.87 -7.42 2.47
CA LEU A 228 -13.96 -7.07 1.54
C LEU A 228 -13.74 -5.75 0.81
N ILE A 229 -13.02 -4.78 1.39
CA ILE A 229 -12.73 -3.47 0.79
C ILE A 229 -12.11 -3.60 -0.62
N PRO A 230 -10.97 -4.29 -0.82
CA PRO A 230 -10.38 -4.45 -2.15
C PRO A 230 -11.27 -5.30 -3.09
N ALA A 231 -12.05 -6.24 -2.56
CA ALA A 231 -12.99 -7.03 -3.36
C ALA A 231 -14.16 -6.18 -3.89
N ALA A 232 -14.74 -5.32 -3.05
CA ALA A 232 -15.80 -4.39 -3.42
C ALA A 232 -15.30 -3.38 -4.48
N SER A 233 -14.14 -2.77 -4.23
CA SER A 233 -13.45 -1.91 -5.18
C SER A 233 -13.28 -2.57 -6.55
N SER A 234 -12.86 -3.85 -6.54
CA SER A 234 -12.66 -4.63 -7.77
C SER A 234 -13.98 -4.88 -8.49
N LEU A 235 -15.00 -5.34 -7.76
CA LEU A 235 -16.32 -5.64 -8.28
C LEU A 235 -16.96 -4.41 -8.96
N TYR A 236 -16.89 -3.24 -8.33
CA TYR A 236 -17.39 -2.00 -8.91
C TYR A 236 -16.61 -1.58 -10.16
N GLY A 237 -15.31 -1.87 -10.23
CA GLY A 237 -14.44 -1.53 -11.36
C GLY A 237 -14.69 -2.36 -12.63
N LEU A 238 -15.09 -3.62 -12.49
CA LEU A 238 -15.26 -4.56 -13.62
C LEU A 238 -16.12 -4.02 -14.78
N PRO A 239 -17.38 -3.56 -14.58
CA PRO A 239 -18.21 -3.08 -15.68
C PRO A 239 -17.63 -1.82 -16.35
N PHE A 240 -16.98 -0.95 -15.59
CA PHE A 240 -16.39 0.28 -16.12
C PHE A 240 -15.14 0.01 -16.96
N LEU A 241 -14.38 -1.04 -16.66
CA LEU A 241 -13.22 -1.42 -17.45
C LEU A 241 -13.59 -2.04 -18.80
N LEU A 242 -14.65 -2.84 -18.86
CA LEU A 242 -15.20 -3.34 -20.12
C LEU A 242 -15.64 -2.19 -21.05
N ALA A 243 -16.12 -1.09 -20.47
CA ALA A 243 -16.51 0.12 -21.19
C ALA A 243 -15.43 1.23 -21.19
N SER A 244 -14.21 0.95 -20.73
CA SER A 244 -13.20 1.99 -20.47
C SER A 244 -12.84 2.82 -21.71
N ASN A 245 -12.75 2.21 -22.88
CA ASN A 245 -12.45 2.92 -24.13
C ASN A 245 -13.54 3.94 -24.49
N TRP A 246 -14.82 3.64 -24.21
CA TRP A 246 -15.90 4.60 -24.38
C TRP A 246 -15.76 5.78 -23.41
N TRP A 247 -15.46 5.50 -22.13
CA TRP A 247 -15.26 6.54 -21.10
C TRP A 247 -14.07 7.45 -21.44
N VAL A 248 -12.93 6.86 -21.80
CA VAL A 248 -11.71 7.61 -22.15
C VAL A 248 -11.93 8.43 -23.42
N LYS A 249 -12.60 7.90 -24.44
CA LYS A 249 -12.90 8.64 -25.67
C LYS A 249 -13.89 9.78 -25.44
N LYS A 250 -14.91 9.57 -24.61
CA LYS A 250 -15.96 10.57 -24.37
C LYS A 250 -15.52 11.68 -23.43
N ILE A 251 -14.80 11.36 -22.37
CA ILE A 251 -14.38 12.33 -21.35
C ILE A 251 -13.01 12.93 -21.70
N GLY A 252 -12.10 12.14 -22.27
CA GLY A 252 -10.71 12.50 -22.52
C GLY A 252 -9.81 12.24 -21.31
N SER A 253 -8.56 11.79 -21.55
CA SER A 253 -7.64 11.39 -20.48
C SER A 253 -7.32 12.51 -19.48
N SER A 254 -7.12 13.74 -19.94
CA SER A 254 -6.82 14.88 -19.04
C SER A 254 -8.00 15.18 -18.12
N ASN A 255 -9.24 15.10 -18.60
CA ASN A 255 -10.42 15.32 -17.75
C ASN A 255 -10.60 14.15 -16.76
N LEU A 256 -10.25 12.92 -17.14
CA LEU A 256 -10.26 11.76 -16.23
C LEU A 256 -9.27 11.92 -15.07
N PHE A 257 -8.13 12.59 -15.25
CA PHE A 257 -7.22 12.89 -14.14
C PHE A 257 -7.86 13.86 -13.13
N ILE A 258 -8.59 14.87 -13.60
CA ILE A 258 -9.36 15.78 -12.73
C ILE A 258 -10.44 14.99 -11.97
N LEU A 259 -11.21 14.17 -12.68
CA LEU A 259 -12.25 13.34 -12.04
C LEU A 259 -11.67 12.35 -11.02
N ALA A 260 -10.48 11.80 -11.27
CA ALA A 260 -9.80 10.92 -10.33
C ALA A 260 -9.40 11.67 -9.05
N LEU A 261 -8.85 12.89 -9.17
CA LEU A 261 -8.54 13.74 -8.00
C LEU A 261 -9.79 14.10 -7.20
N LEU A 262 -10.88 14.46 -7.88
CA LEU A 262 -12.16 14.73 -7.22
C LEU A 262 -12.72 13.48 -6.53
N ALA A 263 -12.62 12.31 -7.17
CA ALA A 263 -13.04 11.04 -6.57
C ALA A 263 -12.21 10.69 -5.32
N TYR A 264 -10.90 10.94 -5.34
CA TYR A 264 -10.07 10.82 -4.14
C TYR A 264 -10.47 11.80 -3.05
N ALA A 265 -10.77 13.06 -3.39
CA ALA A 265 -11.24 14.03 -2.41
C ALA A 265 -12.56 13.62 -1.76
N VAL A 266 -13.53 13.15 -2.56
CA VAL A 266 -14.82 12.63 -2.05
C VAL A 266 -14.60 11.42 -1.14
N SER A 267 -13.78 10.48 -1.57
CA SER A 267 -13.44 9.28 -0.79
C SER A 267 -12.82 9.66 0.56
N ALA A 268 -11.79 10.52 0.55
CA ALA A 268 -11.07 10.95 1.74
C ALA A 268 -11.97 11.77 2.69
N CYS A 269 -12.82 12.67 2.16
CA CYS A 269 -13.84 13.35 2.95
C CYS A 269 -14.80 12.34 3.60
N GLY A 270 -15.28 11.34 2.84
CA GLY A 270 -16.14 10.27 3.33
C GLY A 270 -15.51 9.49 4.47
N TYR A 271 -14.26 9.07 4.31
CA TYR A 271 -13.49 8.38 5.36
C TYR A 271 -13.31 9.26 6.61
N SER A 272 -13.09 10.57 6.45
CA SER A 272 -12.94 11.47 7.61
C SER A 272 -14.21 11.59 8.47
N LEU A 273 -15.39 11.41 7.85
CA LEU A 273 -16.71 11.47 8.50
C LEU A 273 -17.23 10.08 8.91
N LEU A 274 -16.47 9.03 8.63
CA LEU A 274 -16.88 7.66 8.85
C LEU A 274 -16.95 7.35 10.35
N ASN A 275 -18.08 6.83 10.81
CA ASN A 275 -18.27 6.33 12.18
C ASN A 275 -18.58 4.83 12.18
N ASN A 276 -19.44 4.39 11.26
CA ASN A 276 -19.68 2.98 11.02
C ASN A 276 -18.70 2.47 9.94
N PRO A 277 -17.78 1.53 10.27
CA PRO A 277 -16.78 1.07 9.33
C PRO A 277 -17.38 0.37 8.10
N TRP A 278 -18.57 -0.24 8.20
CA TRP A 278 -19.22 -0.92 7.07
C TRP A 278 -19.57 0.01 5.91
N LEU A 279 -19.75 1.31 6.17
CA LEU A 279 -19.99 2.30 5.12
C LEU A 279 -18.75 2.53 4.23
N ALA A 280 -17.57 2.05 4.62
CA ALA A 280 -16.38 2.08 3.77
C ALA A 280 -16.59 1.31 2.45
N LEU A 281 -17.38 0.23 2.45
CA LEU A 281 -17.72 -0.50 1.22
C LEU A 281 -18.42 0.39 0.20
N LEU A 282 -19.26 1.31 0.64
CA LEU A 282 -19.92 2.26 -0.26
C LEU A 282 -18.95 3.29 -0.82
N LEU A 283 -17.98 3.74 0.01
CA LEU A 283 -16.95 4.68 -0.43
C LEU A 283 -16.03 4.08 -1.49
N GLU A 284 -15.84 2.75 -1.52
CA GLU A 284 -15.05 2.06 -2.54
C GLU A 284 -15.63 2.18 -3.96
N ILE A 285 -16.88 2.60 -4.15
CA ILE A 285 -17.39 2.95 -5.49
C ILE A 285 -16.54 4.04 -6.15
N THR A 286 -15.99 4.97 -5.35
CA THR A 286 -15.11 6.04 -5.86
C THR A 286 -13.82 5.50 -6.48
N ALA A 287 -13.40 4.27 -6.13
CA ALA A 287 -12.21 3.60 -6.69
C ALA A 287 -12.30 3.35 -8.20
N VAL A 288 -13.53 3.29 -8.73
CA VAL A 288 -13.79 3.21 -10.17
C VAL A 288 -13.10 4.36 -10.91
N LEU A 289 -13.28 5.59 -10.42
CA LEU A 289 -12.69 6.78 -11.03
C LEU A 289 -11.28 7.06 -10.51
N SER A 290 -11.06 6.90 -9.20
CA SER A 290 -9.79 7.27 -8.57
C SER A 290 -8.65 6.31 -8.92
N TYR A 291 -8.94 5.07 -9.34
CA TYR A 291 -7.91 4.09 -9.67
C TYR A 291 -8.16 3.33 -10.98
N HIS A 292 -9.31 2.68 -11.15
CA HIS A 292 -9.50 1.73 -12.26
C HIS A 292 -9.49 2.42 -13.62
N LEU A 293 -10.38 3.40 -13.83
CA LEU A 293 -10.40 4.20 -15.05
C LEU A 293 -9.21 5.14 -15.15
N LEU A 294 -8.73 5.66 -14.02
CA LEU A 294 -7.52 6.49 -13.98
C LEU A 294 -6.35 5.78 -14.65
N TRP A 295 -6.02 4.55 -14.23
CA TRP A 295 -4.83 3.88 -14.75
C TRP A 295 -4.94 3.56 -16.24
N VAL A 296 -6.14 3.21 -16.73
CA VAL A 296 -6.38 3.05 -18.17
C VAL A 296 -6.12 4.37 -18.90
N ALA A 297 -6.62 5.49 -18.37
CA ALA A 297 -6.37 6.81 -18.95
C ALA A 297 -4.88 7.19 -18.92
N VAL A 298 -4.14 6.82 -17.87
CA VAL A 298 -2.68 7.05 -17.76
C VAL A 298 -1.92 6.28 -18.84
N VAL A 299 -2.24 5.01 -19.06
CA VAL A 299 -1.56 4.18 -20.08
C VAL A 299 -1.87 4.70 -21.48
N ILE A 300 -3.15 4.99 -21.78
CA ILE A 300 -3.57 5.53 -23.09
C ILE A 300 -2.94 6.92 -23.33
N HIS A 301 -2.92 7.79 -22.31
CA HIS A 301 -2.31 9.12 -22.42
C HIS A 301 -0.79 9.03 -22.62
N SER A 302 -0.11 8.18 -21.85
CA SER A 302 1.33 7.92 -21.96
C SER A 302 1.70 7.41 -23.36
N HIS A 303 0.90 6.50 -23.91
CA HIS A 303 1.06 6.05 -25.29
C HIS A 303 0.84 7.20 -26.29
N GLY A 304 -0.16 8.06 -26.08
CA GLY A 304 -0.48 9.18 -26.97
C GLY A 304 0.58 10.28 -27.01
N ILE A 305 1.31 10.51 -25.91
CA ILE A 305 2.39 11.52 -25.85
C ILE A 305 3.77 10.95 -26.20
N ALA A 306 3.91 9.63 -26.26
CA ALA A 306 5.21 8.99 -26.47
C ALA A 306 5.70 9.17 -27.92
N PRO A 307 6.93 9.67 -28.12
CA PRO A 307 7.57 9.63 -29.43
C PRO A 307 7.79 8.18 -29.90
N GLU A 308 7.93 7.99 -31.21
CA GLU A 308 8.24 6.67 -31.78
C GLU A 308 9.47 6.04 -31.12
N GLY A 309 9.30 4.79 -30.65
CA GLY A 309 10.30 4.00 -29.93
C GLY A 309 10.51 4.39 -28.46
N LEU A 310 9.67 5.26 -27.88
CA LEU A 310 9.72 5.66 -26.46
C LEU A 310 8.48 5.28 -25.63
N THR A 311 7.50 4.60 -26.23
CA THR A 311 6.25 4.19 -25.55
C THR A 311 6.50 3.46 -24.24
N ALA A 312 7.39 2.46 -24.27
CA ALA A 312 7.80 1.71 -23.09
C ALA A 312 8.40 2.62 -22.01
N THR A 313 9.25 3.57 -22.40
CA THR A 313 9.90 4.52 -21.50
C THR A 313 8.89 5.44 -20.84
N VAL A 314 7.95 6.01 -21.59
CA VAL A 314 6.95 6.94 -21.04
C VAL A 314 5.99 6.23 -20.08
N ILE A 315 5.45 5.06 -20.46
CA ILE A 315 4.55 4.28 -19.60
C ILE A 315 5.28 3.83 -18.33
N SER A 316 6.51 3.33 -18.45
CA SER A 316 7.30 2.90 -17.29
C SER A 316 7.64 4.08 -16.37
N THR A 317 7.97 5.24 -16.93
CA THR A 317 8.26 6.46 -16.16
C THR A 317 7.02 6.96 -15.43
N ALA A 318 5.86 7.02 -16.10
CA ALA A 318 4.58 7.35 -15.49
C ALA A 318 4.25 6.39 -14.33
N GLY A 319 4.50 5.10 -14.52
CA GLY A 319 4.38 4.07 -13.48
C GLY A 319 5.32 4.28 -12.30
N ALA A 320 6.59 4.61 -12.55
CA ALA A 320 7.57 4.88 -11.50
C ALA A 320 7.21 6.14 -10.68
N ILE A 321 6.73 7.20 -11.35
CA ILE A 321 6.26 8.41 -10.67
C ILE A 321 5.08 8.08 -9.76
N HIS A 322 4.08 7.35 -10.26
CA HIS A 322 2.87 7.03 -9.49
C HIS A 322 3.14 6.01 -8.36
N TYR A 323 3.70 4.85 -8.69
CA TYR A 323 3.82 3.70 -7.78
C TYR A 323 5.12 3.61 -7.00
N SER A 324 6.12 4.46 -7.29
CA SER A 324 7.37 4.50 -6.53
C SER A 324 7.52 5.85 -5.83
N ILE A 325 7.69 6.95 -6.56
CA ILE A 325 7.98 8.28 -5.97
C ILE A 325 6.77 8.83 -5.22
N GLY A 326 5.60 8.83 -5.87
CA GLY A 326 4.33 9.21 -5.27
C GLY A 326 4.03 8.31 -4.08
N LYS A 327 4.11 6.98 -4.27
CA LYS A 327 3.93 5.98 -3.22
C LYS A 327 4.78 6.27 -1.97
N PHE A 328 6.09 6.44 -2.15
CA PHE A 328 7.02 6.76 -1.06
C PHE A 328 6.60 8.03 -0.33
N THR A 329 6.31 9.10 -1.08
CA THR A 329 5.91 10.39 -0.51
C THR A 329 4.61 10.28 0.28
N GLY A 330 3.62 9.58 -0.26
CA GLY A 330 2.33 9.35 0.40
C GLY A 330 2.45 8.55 1.69
N SER A 331 3.32 7.53 1.72
CA SER A 331 3.60 6.78 2.95
C SER A 331 4.29 7.65 4.00
N LEU A 332 5.30 8.41 3.60
CA LEU A 332 6.10 9.23 4.51
C LEU A 332 5.25 10.36 5.12
N ILE A 333 4.67 11.20 4.27
CA ILE A 333 3.87 12.35 4.72
C ILE A 333 2.59 11.87 5.41
N GLY A 334 1.94 10.85 4.86
CA GLY A 334 0.73 10.26 5.43
C GLY A 334 0.94 9.70 6.83
N GLY A 335 2.03 8.95 7.02
CA GLY A 335 2.38 8.36 8.31
C GLY A 335 2.66 9.42 9.36
N LEU A 336 3.43 10.45 9.03
CA LEU A 336 3.73 11.57 9.93
C LEU A 336 2.46 12.34 10.35
N ILE A 337 1.52 12.58 9.41
CA ILE A 337 0.28 13.28 9.73
C ILE A 337 -0.63 12.41 10.60
N MET A 338 -0.72 11.11 10.32
CA MET A 338 -1.53 10.19 11.13
C MET A 338 -1.01 10.07 12.56
N ASP A 339 0.30 9.98 12.73
CA ASP A 339 0.93 9.90 14.04
C ASP A 339 0.69 11.18 14.86
N ALA A 340 0.84 12.36 14.23
CA ALA A 340 0.70 13.64 14.93
C ALA A 340 -0.76 14.10 15.17
N TYR A 341 -1.68 13.82 14.24
CA TYR A 341 -3.03 14.41 14.22
C TYR A 341 -4.18 13.40 14.10
N GLY A 342 -3.86 12.10 14.04
CA GLY A 342 -4.83 11.01 13.88
C GLY A 342 -5.39 10.84 12.47
N GLY A 343 -6.05 9.71 12.23
CA GLY A 343 -6.55 9.32 10.91
C GLY A 343 -7.57 10.29 10.29
N ARG A 344 -8.55 10.78 11.08
CA ARG A 344 -9.59 11.69 10.56
C ARG A 344 -9.00 12.98 9.98
N THR A 345 -8.03 13.57 10.68
CA THR A 345 -7.36 14.78 10.23
C THR A 345 -6.51 14.50 8.99
N ALA A 346 -5.79 13.38 8.97
CA ALA A 346 -5.00 12.95 7.82
C ALA A 346 -5.86 12.83 6.55
N PHE A 347 -7.03 12.20 6.63
CA PHE A 347 -7.98 12.10 5.52
C PHE A 347 -8.47 13.47 5.03
N ARG A 348 -8.74 14.43 5.93
CA ARG A 348 -9.12 15.80 5.54
C ARG A 348 -7.99 16.53 4.82
N VAL A 349 -6.75 16.40 5.29
CA VAL A 349 -5.59 17.01 4.64
C VAL A 349 -5.41 16.46 3.23
N ILE A 350 -5.53 15.13 3.06
CA ILE A 350 -5.45 14.50 1.75
C ILE A 350 -6.60 14.95 0.83
N ALA A 351 -7.81 15.10 1.36
CA ALA A 351 -8.91 15.66 0.58
C ALA A 351 -8.62 17.08 0.07
N ILE A 352 -8.05 17.94 0.93
CA ILE A 352 -7.65 19.31 0.55
C ILE A 352 -6.56 19.28 -0.53
N ILE A 353 -5.52 18.45 -0.37
CA ILE A 353 -4.45 18.28 -1.37
C ILE A 353 -5.05 17.87 -2.72
N CYS A 354 -5.98 16.92 -2.73
CA CYS A 354 -6.65 16.47 -3.96
C CYS A 354 -7.48 17.57 -4.60
N LEU A 355 -8.24 18.34 -3.82
CA LEU A 355 -9.04 19.46 -4.33
C LEU A 355 -8.17 20.57 -4.92
N VAL A 356 -7.10 20.95 -4.22
CA VAL A 356 -6.14 21.95 -4.72
C VAL A 356 -5.50 21.47 -6.01
N ALA A 357 -5.05 20.21 -6.07
CA ALA A 357 -4.49 19.63 -7.28
C ALA A 357 -5.51 19.57 -8.43
N ALA A 358 -6.77 19.25 -8.15
CA ALA A 358 -7.83 19.21 -9.15
C ALA A 358 -8.11 20.61 -9.73
N VAL A 359 -8.14 21.64 -8.89
CA VAL A 359 -8.30 23.03 -9.31
C VAL A 359 -7.09 23.48 -10.14
N MET A 360 -5.87 23.26 -9.65
CA MET A 360 -4.65 23.66 -10.35
C MET A 360 -4.51 22.99 -11.72
N TYR A 361 -4.71 21.67 -11.78
CA TYR A 361 -4.65 20.93 -13.04
C TYR A 361 -5.82 21.27 -13.97
N GLY A 362 -7.02 21.48 -13.42
CA GLY A 362 -8.19 21.94 -14.17
C GLY A 362 -8.00 23.32 -14.79
N LEU A 363 -7.48 24.28 -14.03
CA LEU A 363 -7.12 25.61 -14.53
C LEU A 363 -6.06 25.52 -15.63
N TYR A 364 -5.03 24.70 -15.44
CA TYR A 364 -4.03 24.45 -16.48
C TYR A 364 -4.66 23.93 -17.78
N VAL A 365 -5.50 22.89 -17.70
CA VAL A 365 -6.19 22.32 -18.87
C VAL A 365 -7.11 23.35 -19.52
N TYR A 366 -7.82 24.15 -18.73
CA TYR A 366 -8.70 25.22 -19.22
C TYR A 366 -7.93 26.31 -19.97
N ILE A 367 -6.83 26.81 -19.39
CA ILE A 367 -5.97 27.83 -20.01
C ILE A 367 -5.36 27.27 -21.30
N ARG A 368 -4.84 26.03 -21.28
CA ARG A 368 -4.27 25.39 -22.46
C ARG A 368 -5.29 25.29 -23.59
N ARG A 369 -6.51 24.79 -23.31
CA ARG A 369 -7.59 24.71 -24.32
C ARG A 369 -7.91 26.08 -24.89
N SER A 370 -8.09 27.09 -24.05
CA SER A 370 -8.44 28.45 -24.47
C SER A 370 -7.36 29.07 -25.36
N CYS A 371 -6.07 28.91 -25.01
CA CYS A 371 -4.96 29.39 -25.82
C CYS A 371 -4.86 28.72 -27.20
N PHE A 372 -5.23 27.43 -27.30
CA PHE A 372 -5.24 26.73 -28.59
C PHE A 372 -6.40 27.15 -29.49
N THR A 373 -7.59 27.39 -28.94
CA THR A 373 -8.74 27.89 -29.71
C THR A 373 -8.43 29.26 -30.30
N THR A 374 -7.86 30.17 -29.50
CA THR A 374 -7.47 31.51 -29.98
C THR A 374 -6.42 31.45 -31.10
N LYS A 375 -5.45 30.52 -31.04
CA LYS A 375 -4.44 30.37 -32.11
C LYS A 375 -5.02 29.88 -33.43
N GLN A 376 -6.05 29.04 -33.42
CA GLN A 376 -6.72 28.60 -34.66
C GLN A 376 -7.50 29.75 -35.30
N ASP A 377 -8.17 30.59 -34.50
CA ASP A 377 -8.89 31.77 -35.01
C ASP A 377 -7.96 32.83 -35.61
N PHE A 378 -6.72 32.95 -35.10
CA PHE A 378 -5.70 33.83 -35.68
C PHE A 378 -5.00 33.28 -36.93
N SER A 379 -4.99 31.96 -37.13
CA SER A 379 -4.39 31.33 -38.32
C SER A 379 -5.39 31.11 -39.46
N ALA A 380 -6.69 31.30 -39.19
CA ALA A 380 -7.78 31.20 -40.18
C ALA A 380 -8.24 32.56 -40.73
N LYS A 381 -7.62 33.66 -40.27
CA LYS A 381 -7.69 35.00 -40.86
C LYS A 381 -6.39 35.29 -41.59
#